data_AF-A0A150XTH8-F1
#
_entry.id   AF-A0A150XTH8-F1
#
_cell.length_a   1.000
_cell.length_b   1.000
_cell.length_c   1.000
_cell.angle_alpha   90.00
_cell.angle_beta   90.00
_cell.angle_gamma   90.00
#
_symmetry.space_group_name_H-M   'P 1'
#
loop_
_entity.id
_entity.type
_entity.pdbx_description
1 polymer ?
#
loop_
_entity_poly.entity_id
_entity_poly.type
_entity_poly.pdbx_seq_one_letter_code
_entity_poly.pdbx_strand_id
1 'polypeptide(L)'
;MGKGSSNVLAFVIGAATGAILGILYAPDKGSNTRDKLSYQLDKYKKQLEDLLEDLINGKHEIASEAKAEGEKVVSEARLKAEQLLTDVDNLIGQIKSGDKN
;
A
#
# COMPACT_ATOMS: atom_id res chain seq x y z
N MET A 1 8.75 19.98 -20.74
CA MET A 1 8.38 18.54 -20.80
C MET A 1 7.39 18.26 -19.67
N GLY A 2 6.15 17.82 -19.95
CA GLY A 2 5.14 17.66 -18.88
C GLY A 2 3.95 16.75 -19.19
N LYS A 3 4.00 15.94 -20.25
CA LYS A 3 2.84 15.17 -20.73
C LYS A 3 2.60 13.84 -20.00
N GLY A 4 3.50 13.38 -19.13
CA GLY A 4 3.38 12.10 -18.40
C GLY A 4 2.65 12.21 -17.05
N SER A 5 3.00 13.21 -16.24
CA SER A 5 2.38 13.45 -14.92
C SER A 5 0.89 13.81 -15.02
N SER A 6 0.51 14.58 -16.04
CA SER A 6 -0.88 14.98 -16.30
C SER A 6 -1.82 13.79 -16.55
N ASN A 7 -1.32 12.74 -17.20
CA ASN A 7 -2.16 11.62 -17.63
C ASN A 7 -2.42 10.65 -16.48
N VAL A 8 -1.41 10.41 -15.64
CA VAL A 8 -1.58 9.62 -14.41
C VAL A 8 -2.54 10.32 -13.46
N LEU A 9 -2.40 11.65 -13.30
CA LEU A 9 -3.31 12.43 -12.48
C LEU A 9 -4.76 12.39 -13.00
N ALA A 10 -4.95 12.57 -14.31
CA ALA A 10 -6.28 12.48 -14.92
C ALA A 10 -6.89 11.07 -14.76
N PHE A 11 -6.08 10.01 -14.88
CA PHE A 11 -6.53 8.64 -14.65
C PHE A 11 -6.95 8.42 -13.20
N VAL A 12 -6.16 8.87 -12.22
CA VAL A 12 -6.49 8.74 -10.79
C VAL A 12 -7.77 9.50 -10.46
N ILE A 13 -7.94 10.72 -10.98
CA ILE A 13 -9.17 11.51 -10.81
C ILE A 13 -10.35 10.76 -11.42
N GLY A 14 -10.23 10.30 -12.66
CA GLY A 14 -11.29 9.55 -13.34
C GLY A 14 -11.66 8.25 -12.62
N ALA A 15 -10.67 7.49 -12.16
CA ALA A 15 -10.86 6.26 -11.40
C ALA A 15 -11.54 6.53 -10.05
N ALA A 16 -11.11 7.57 -9.33
CA ALA A 16 -11.71 7.95 -8.05
C ALA A 16 -13.18 8.38 -8.22
N THR A 17 -13.45 9.26 -9.20
CA THR A 17 -14.83 9.67 -9.53
C THR A 17 -15.67 8.45 -9.95
N GLY A 18 -15.14 7.57 -10.79
CA GLY A 18 -15.82 6.34 -11.22
C GLY A 18 -16.11 5.38 -10.07
N ALA A 19 -15.17 5.19 -9.15
CA ALA A 19 -15.36 4.33 -7.97
C ALA A 19 -16.43 4.89 -7.02
N ILE A 20 -16.42 6.20 -6.75
CA ILE A 20 -17.43 6.86 -5.93
C ILE A 20 -18.81 6.68 -6.55
N LEU A 21 -18.95 6.98 -7.85
CA LEU A 21 -20.21 6.82 -8.56
C LEU A 21 -20.65 5.35 -8.63
N GLY A 22 -19.72 4.41 -8.83
CA GLY A 22 -20.00 2.98 -8.86
C GLY A 22 -20.51 2.45 -7.53
N ILE A 23 -19.91 2.86 -6.41
CA ILE A 23 -20.36 2.49 -5.05
C ILE A 23 -21.73 3.10 -4.76
N LEU A 24 -21.98 4.37 -5.15
CA LEU A 24 -23.28 5.01 -4.97
C LEU A 24 -24.38 4.37 -5.82
N TYR A 25 -24.06 3.94 -7.04
CA TYR A 25 -25.00 3.29 -7.93
C TYR A 25 -25.35 1.87 -7.46
N ALA A 26 -24.36 1.12 -6.97
CA ALA A 26 -24.53 -0.26 -6.51
C ALA A 26 -23.80 -0.49 -5.17
N PRO A 27 -24.41 -0.13 -4.03
CA PRO A 27 -23.81 -0.35 -2.73
C PRO A 27 -23.89 -1.83 -2.33
N ASP A 28 -22.75 -2.41 -1.97
CA ASP A 28 -22.71 -3.69 -1.25
C ASP A 28 -22.94 -3.45 0.25
N LYS A 29 -23.33 -4.49 0.98
CA LYS A 29 -23.50 -4.37 2.44
C LYS A 29 -22.17 -3.94 3.09
N GLY A 30 -22.28 -3.12 4.14
CA GLY A 30 -21.12 -2.66 4.91
C GLY A 30 -20.26 -3.82 5.40
N SER A 31 -20.87 -4.89 5.91
CA SER A 31 -20.20 -6.12 6.34
C SER A 31 -19.37 -6.75 5.21
N ASN A 32 -19.97 -6.94 4.03
CA ASN A 32 -19.31 -7.53 2.87
C ASN A 32 -18.12 -6.67 2.40
N THR A 33 -18.28 -5.35 2.40
CA THR A 33 -17.22 -4.41 2.01
C THR A 33 -16.06 -4.44 3.01
N ARG A 34 -16.35 -4.46 4.31
CA ARG A 34 -15.34 -4.55 5.39
C ARG A 34 -14.59 -5.87 5.36
N ASP A 35 -15.29 -6.97 5.11
CA ASP A 35 -14.68 -8.31 4.97
C ASP A 35 -13.73 -8.35 3.76
N LYS A 36 -14.21 -7.89 2.59
CA LYS A 36 -13.41 -7.81 1.36
C LYS A 36 -12.18 -6.91 1.56
N LEU A 37 -12.35 -5.75 2.20
CA LEU A 37 -11.25 -4.81 2.43
C LEU A 37 -10.23 -5.39 3.42
N SER A 38 -10.68 -5.96 4.53
CA SER A 38 -9.81 -6.62 5.52
C SER A 38 -9.00 -7.75 4.88
N TYR A 39 -9.63 -8.57 4.04
CA TYR A 39 -8.96 -9.66 3.33
C TYR A 39 -7.89 -9.15 2.36
N GLN A 40 -8.20 -8.10 1.58
CA GLN A 40 -7.24 -7.52 0.65
C GLN A 40 -6.06 -6.86 1.38
N LEU A 41 -6.32 -6.14 2.47
CA LEU A 41 -5.28 -5.52 3.29
C LEU A 41 -4.35 -6.56 3.90
N ASP A 42 -4.88 -7.65 4.46
CA ASP A 42 -4.08 -8.77 5.00
C ASP A 42 -3.21 -9.40 3.91
N LYS A 43 -3.75 -9.57 2.70
CA LYS A 43 -2.99 -10.09 1.56
C LYS A 43 -1.84 -9.17 1.15
N TYR A 44 -2.08 -7.87 1.07
CA TYR A 44 -1.03 -6.91 0.69
C TYR A 44 0.00 -6.73 1.79
N LYS A 45 -0.41 -6.81 3.07
CA LYS A 45 0.50 -6.84 4.21
C LYS A 45 1.52 -7.96 4.05
N LYS A 46 1.07 -9.19 3.83
CA LYS A 46 1.95 -10.35 3.63
C LYS A 46 2.92 -10.17 2.46
N GLN A 47 2.42 -9.66 1.33
CA GLN A 47 3.30 -9.36 0.19
C GLN A 47 4.36 -8.32 0.55
N LEU A 48 4.01 -7.29 1.33
CA LEU A 48 4.95 -6.27 1.77
C LEU A 48 5.97 -6.84 2.78
N GLU A 49 5.55 -7.73 3.68
CA GLU A 49 6.45 -8.47 4.57
C GLU A 49 7.46 -9.30 3.78
N ASP A 50 6.98 -10.09 2.79
CA ASP A 50 7.84 -10.89 1.91
C ASP A 50 8.86 -10.02 1.16
N LEU A 51 8.39 -8.89 0.58
CA LEU A 51 9.27 -7.95 -0.12
C LEU A 51 10.32 -7.34 0.84
N LEU A 52 9.92 -6.99 2.05
CA LEU A 52 10.84 -6.43 3.05
C LEU A 52 11.91 -7.45 3.45
N GLU A 53 11.51 -8.71 3.64
CA GLU A 53 12.42 -9.81 3.95
C GLU A 53 13.42 -10.05 2.81
N ASP A 54 12.96 -10.09 1.56
CA ASP A 54 13.82 -10.18 0.37
C ASP A 54 14.79 -9.01 0.28
N LEU A 55 14.32 -7.79 0.57
CA LEU A 55 15.15 -6.60 0.59
C LEU A 55 16.24 -6.69 1.65
N ILE A 56 15.92 -7.20 2.85
CA ILE A 56 16.88 -7.38 3.96
C ILE A 56 17.93 -8.44 3.61
N ASN A 57 17.50 -9.57 3.07
CA ASN A 57 18.33 -10.73 2.80
C ASN A 57 19.18 -10.59 1.51
N GLY A 58 18.72 -9.82 0.51
CA GLY A 58 19.38 -9.64 -0.78
C GLY A 58 20.66 -8.77 -0.77
N LYS A 59 21.25 -8.46 0.39
CA LYS A 59 22.45 -7.62 0.49
C LYS A 59 23.71 -8.41 0.11
N HIS A 60 24.04 -8.51 -1.18
CA HIS A 60 25.34 -9.02 -1.65
C HIS A 60 26.38 -7.90 -1.88
N GLU A 61 27.62 -8.20 -1.50
CA GLU A 61 28.74 -7.28 -1.33
C GLU A 61 29.43 -6.92 -2.66
N ILE A 62 29.27 -5.67 -3.09
CA ILE A 62 30.19 -4.98 -4.03
C ILE A 62 30.16 -3.51 -3.60
N ALA A 63 31.35 -2.90 -3.39
CA ALA A 63 31.52 -1.56 -2.83
C ALA A 63 31.62 -0.48 -3.92
N SER A 64 30.77 0.56 -3.86
CA SER A 64 30.82 1.77 -4.69
C SER A 64 30.08 2.92 -3.99
N GLU A 65 30.48 4.18 -4.19
CA GLU A 65 29.85 5.38 -3.62
C GLU A 65 28.37 5.53 -4.02
N ALA A 66 27.99 5.14 -5.24
CA ALA A 66 26.60 5.11 -5.68
C ALA A 66 25.72 4.16 -4.85
N LYS A 67 26.33 3.16 -4.20
CA LYS A 67 25.64 2.22 -3.30
C LYS A 67 25.46 2.80 -1.89
N ALA A 68 26.30 3.74 -1.44
CA ALA A 68 26.11 4.38 -0.14
C ALA A 68 24.82 5.24 -0.13
N GLU A 69 24.59 6.01 -1.19
CA GLU A 69 23.33 6.74 -1.37
C GLU A 69 22.16 5.76 -1.62
N GLY A 70 22.39 4.69 -2.39
CA GLY A 70 21.41 3.63 -2.61
C GLY A 70 21.00 2.91 -1.33
N GLU A 71 21.95 2.60 -0.43
CA GLU A 71 21.69 1.99 0.87
C GLU A 71 20.87 2.91 1.77
N LYS A 72 21.11 4.22 1.72
CA LYS A 72 20.29 5.20 2.44
C LYS A 72 18.85 5.21 1.94
N VAL A 73 18.64 5.26 0.61
CA VAL A 73 17.30 5.20 0.01
C VAL A 73 16.60 3.87 0.32
N VAL A 74 17.32 2.76 0.24
CA VAL A 74 16.79 1.44 0.63
C VAL A 74 16.44 1.40 2.11
N SER A 75 17.28 1.97 2.99
CA SER A 75 17.01 2.05 4.42
C SER A 75 15.77 2.89 4.72
N GLU A 76 15.62 4.04 4.08
CA GLU A 76 14.41 4.88 4.21
C GLU A 76 13.16 4.16 3.69
N ALA A 77 13.29 3.42 2.58
CA ALA A 77 12.20 2.62 2.03
C ALA A 77 11.79 1.48 2.98
N ARG A 78 12.76 0.79 3.60
CA ARG A 78 12.50 -0.23 4.63
C ARG A 78 11.77 0.35 5.84
N LEU A 79 12.25 1.47 6.38
CA LEU A 79 11.59 2.15 7.51
C LEU A 79 10.15 2.55 7.18
N LYS A 80 9.90 3.08 5.97
CA LYS A 80 8.54 3.41 5.51
C LYS A 80 7.68 2.17 5.30
N ALA A 81 8.26 1.06 4.84
CA ALA A 81 7.55 -0.21 4.70
C ALA A 81 7.10 -0.76 6.07
N GLU A 82 7.97 -0.71 7.08
CA GLU A 82 7.63 -1.10 8.46
C GLU A 82 6.52 -0.23 9.07
N GLN A 83 6.58 1.09 8.84
CA GLN A 83 5.50 2.00 9.23
C GLN A 83 4.19 1.63 8.52
N LEU A 84 4.25 1.35 7.22
CA LEU A 84 3.08 0.95 6.44
C LEU A 84 2.47 -0.38 6.92
N LEU A 85 3.29 -1.37 7.31
CA LEU A 85 2.81 -2.61 7.91
C LEU A 85 2.02 -2.34 9.21
N THR A 86 2.56 -1.47 10.06
CA THR A 86 1.90 -1.06 11.30
C THR A 86 0.58 -0.33 11.03
N ASP A 87 0.56 0.56 10.06
CA ASP A 87 -0.63 1.31 9.66
C ASP A 87 -1.72 0.38 9.07
N VAL A 88 -1.31 -0.62 8.29
CA VAL A 88 -2.23 -1.64 7.75
C VAL A 88 -2.84 -2.48 8.87
N ASP A 89 -2.06 -2.90 9.86
CA ASP A 89 -2.59 -3.62 11.02
C ASP A 89 -3.61 -2.79 11.81
N ASN A 90 -3.28 -1.53 12.06
CA ASN A 90 -4.19 -0.58 12.73
C ASN A 90 -5.48 -0.39 11.91
N LEU A 91 -5.37 -0.28 10.59
CA LEU A 91 -6.51 -0.11 9.69
C LEU A 91 -7.41 -1.36 9.67
N ILE A 92 -6.83 -2.56 9.55
CA ILE A 92 -7.58 -3.82 9.64
C ILE A 92 -8.29 -3.91 11.00
N GLY A 93 -7.60 -3.54 12.08
CA GLY A 93 -8.17 -3.49 13.42
C GLY A 93 -9.39 -2.56 13.52
N GLN A 94 -9.31 -1.36 12.93
CA GLN A 94 -10.42 -0.40 12.89
C GLN A 94 -11.60 -0.90 12.04
N ILE A 95 -11.32 -1.46 10.85
CA ILE A 95 -12.34 -2.00 9.94
C ILE A 95 -13.13 -3.12 10.62
N LYS A 96 -12.44 -4.04 11.31
CA LYS A 96 -13.07 -5.15 12.06
C LYS A 96 -13.75 -4.71 13.34
N SER A 97 -13.21 -3.71 14.04
CA SER A 97 -13.80 -3.22 15.31
C SER A 97 -15.05 -2.37 15.09
N GLY A 98 -15.21 -1.78 13.91
CA GLY A 98 -16.44 -1.09 13.50
C GLY A 98 -17.69 -2.00 13.47
N ASP A 99 -17.55 -3.32 13.60
CA ASP A 99 -18.67 -4.28 13.74
C ASP A 99 -19.21 -4.40 15.18
N LYS A 100 -18.52 -3.83 16.19
CA LYS A 100 -18.90 -3.97 17.61
C LYS A 100 -19.82 -2.86 18.16
N ASN A 101 -20.37 -1.99 17.31
CA ASN A 101 -21.39 -1.00 17.70
C ASN A 101 -22.67 -1.19 16.89
#